data_AF-A0A2J4YV15-F1
#
_entry.id   AF-A0A2J4YV15-F1
#
_cell.length_a   1.000
_cell.length_b   1.000
_cell.length_c   1.000
_cell.angle_alpha   90.00
_cell.angle_beta   90.00
_cell.angle_gamma   90.00
#
_symmetry.space_group_name_H-M   'P 1'
#
loop_
_entity.id
_entity.type
_entity.pdbx_description
1 polymer ?
#
loop_
_entity_poly.entity_id
_entity_poly.type
_entity_poly.pdbx_seq_one_letter_code
_entity_poly.pdbx_strand_id
1 'polypeptide(L)' 'MTDPELNLFKQSAENVFLAKLVCSLIEDYPHQLADSELSAIASLIKKLTGDAYFYMNEVIYQQERAEQ' A
#
# COMPACT_ATOMS: atom_id res chain seq x y z
N MET A 1 13.41 -14.47 -7.92
CA MET A 1 13.26 -13.39 -6.95
C MET A 1 14.47 -13.43 -6.03
N THR A 2 15.29 -12.38 -6.03
CA THR A 2 16.45 -12.23 -5.15
C THR A 2 15.99 -11.89 -3.72
N ASP A 3 16.86 -12.05 -2.71
CA ASP A 3 16.51 -11.71 -1.32
C ASP A 3 16.04 -10.24 -1.13
N PRO A 4 16.67 -9.22 -1.79
CA PRO A 4 16.17 -7.85 -1.76
C PRO A 4 14.78 -7.69 -2.39
N GLU A 5 14.51 -8.36 -3.52
CA GLU A 5 13.21 -8.31 -4.20
C GLU A 5 12.10 -8.94 -3.34
N LEU A 6 12.41 -10.04 -2.64
CA LEU A 6 11.47 -10.70 -1.73
C LEU A 6 11.14 -9.83 -0.52
N ASN A 7 12.12 -9.09 -0.01
CA ASN A 7 11.88 -8.16 1.10
C ASN A 7 11.01 -6.97 0.67
N LEU A 8 11.25 -6.40 -0.51
CA LEU A 8 10.40 -5.36 -1.08
C LEU A 8 8.97 -5.88 -1.32
N PHE A 9 8.82 -7.10 -1.84
CA PHE A 9 7.51 -7.75 -1.99
C PHE A 9 6.75 -7.82 -0.67
N LYS A 10 7.39 -8.35 0.39
CA LYS A 10 6.79 -8.48 1.72
C LYS A 10 6.39 -7.12 2.27
N GLN A 11 7.27 -6.12 2.16
CA GLN A 11 6.99 -4.77 2.61
C GLN A 11 5.80 -4.15 1.87
N SER A 12 5.71 -4.30 0.54
CA SER A 12 4.57 -3.80 -0.24
C SER A 12 3.27 -4.52 0.12
N ALA A 13 3.31 -5.83 0.35
CA ALA A 13 2.15 -6.60 0.80
C ALA A 13 1.69 -6.16 2.20
N GLU A 14 2.62 -5.95 3.12
CA GLU A 14 2.34 -5.41 4.46
C GLU A 14 1.73 -4.00 4.39
N ASN A 15 2.26 -3.12 3.55
CA ASN A 15 1.70 -1.78 3.34
C ASN A 15 0.24 -1.82 2.87
N VAL A 16 -0.08 -2.67 1.89
CA VAL A 16 -1.46 -2.84 1.39
C VAL A 16 -2.37 -3.41 2.49
N PHE A 17 -1.87 -4.38 3.26
CA PHE A 17 -2.62 -4.95 4.38
C PHE A 17 -2.92 -3.89 5.46
N LEU A 18 -1.94 -3.07 5.82
CA LEU A 18 -2.13 -1.96 6.77
C LEU A 18 -3.12 -0.92 6.24
N ALA A 19 -3.04 -0.56 4.96
CA ALA A 19 -4.01 0.34 4.33
C ALA A 19 -5.43 -0.23 4.43
N LYS A 20 -5.61 -1.53 4.18
CA LYS A 20 -6.89 -2.22 4.34
C LYS A 20 -7.41 -2.14 5.79
N LEU A 21 -6.55 -2.42 6.77
CA LEU A 21 -6.94 -2.38 8.18
C LEU A 21 -7.41 -0.98 8.60
N VAL A 22 -6.71 0.06 8.13
CA VAL A 22 -7.08 1.44 8.39
C VAL A 22 -8.40 1.81 7.69
N CYS A 23 -8.64 1.33 6.47
CA CYS A 23 -9.96 1.50 5.83
C CYS A 23 -11.07 0.87 6.66
N SER A 24 -10.88 -0.35 7.19
CA SER A 24 -11.87 -0.99 8.06
C SER A 24 -12.16 -0.18 9.33
N LEU A 25 -11.16 0.46 9.92
CA LEU A 25 -11.36 1.37 11.06
C LEU A 25 -12.33 2.52 10.71
N ILE A 26 -12.19 3.12 9.53
CA ILE A 26 -13.06 4.20 9.05
C ILE A 26 -14.47 3.66 8.77
N GLU A 27 -14.58 2.47 8.18
CA GLU A 27 -15.86 1.84 7.84
C GLU A 27 -16.65 1.43 9.08
N ASP A 28 -15.98 0.88 10.10
CA ASP A 28 -16.61 0.41 11.35
C ASP A 28 -16.96 1.58 12.29
N TYR A 29 -16.20 2.69 12.24
CA TYR A 29 -16.35 3.83 13.15
C TYR A 29 -16.34 5.20 12.43
N PRO A 30 -17.21 5.43 11.43
CA PRO A 30 -17.14 6.59 10.54
C PRO A 30 -17.40 7.94 11.22
N HIS A 31 -18.01 7.94 12.41
CA HIS A 31 -18.37 9.15 13.16
C HIS A 31 -17.47 9.38 14.39
N GLN A 32 -16.45 8.55 14.59
CA GLN A 32 -15.55 8.65 15.75
C GLN A 32 -14.24 9.38 15.45
N LEU A 33 -14.05 9.81 14.20
CA LEU A 33 -12.84 10.48 13.73
C LEU A 33 -13.16 11.94 13.39
N ALA A 34 -12.30 12.85 13.81
CA ALA A 34 -12.36 14.25 13.41
C ALA A 34 -11.88 14.44 11.95
N ASP A 35 -12.29 15.51 11.29
CA ASP A 35 -11.90 15.82 9.91
C ASP A 35 -10.38 15.91 9.71
N SER A 36 -9.65 16.40 10.72
CA SER A 36 -8.19 16.44 10.74
C SER A 36 -7.57 15.04 10.79
N GLU A 37 -8.16 14.12 11.55
CA GLU A 37 -7.73 12.72 11.66
C GLU A 37 -8.04 11.98 10.36
N LEU A 38 -9.21 12.21 9.76
CA LEU A 38 -9.57 11.67 8.45
C LEU A 38 -8.58 12.11 7.37
N SER A 39 -8.17 13.38 7.38
CA SER A 39 -7.18 13.91 6.43
C SER A 39 -5.80 13.24 6.61
N ALA A 40 -5.38 13.01 7.86
CA ALA A 40 -4.13 12.33 8.17
C ALA A 40 -4.18 10.84 7.76
N ILE A 41 -5.29 10.17 8.05
CA ILE A 41 -5.55 8.78 7.67
C ILE A 41 -5.57 8.64 6.13
N ALA A 42 -6.26 9.52 5.42
CA ALA A 42 -6.28 9.52 3.95
C ALA A 42 -4.86 9.70 3.38
N SER A 43 -4.04 10.57 3.98
CA SER A 43 -2.64 10.74 3.58
C SER A 43 -1.80 9.48 3.84
N LEU A 44 -2.03 8.81 4.97
CA LEU A 44 -1.38 7.54 5.30
C LEU A 44 -1.74 6.43 4.30
N ILE A 45 -3.04 6.26 4.00
CA ILE A 45 -3.53 5.29 3.02
C ILE A 45 -2.90 5.57 1.65
N LYS A 46 -2.87 6.84 1.22
CA LYS A 46 -2.25 7.24 -0.05
C LYS A 46 -0.77 6.86 -0.10
N LYS A 47 -0.03 7.07 0.99
CA LYS A 47 1.39 6.69 1.06
C LYS A 47 1.58 5.18 0.97
N LEU A 48 0.88 4.42 1.82
CA LEU A 48 1.00 2.96 1.89
C LEU A 48 0.65 2.29 0.54
N THR A 49 -0.45 2.72 -0.07
CA THR A 49 -0.90 2.17 -1.35
C THR A 49 -0.06 2.68 -2.53
N GLY A 50 0.44 3.92 -2.47
CA GLY A 50 1.36 4.49 -3.46
C GLY A 50 2.70 3.75 -3.52
N ASP A 51 3.31 3.48 -2.36
CA ASP A 51 4.57 2.74 -2.27
C ASP A 51 4.41 1.31 -2.83
N ALA A 52 3.29 0.66 -2.51
CA ALA A 52 2.98 -0.67 -3.04
C ALA A 52 2.67 -0.65 -4.55
N TYR A 53 1.95 0.35 -5.04
CA TYR A 53 1.68 0.53 -6.46
C TYR A 53 2.98 0.73 -7.25
N PHE A 54 3.89 1.58 -6.77
CA PHE A 54 5.19 1.79 -7.40
C PHE A 54 5.97 0.48 -7.54
N TYR A 55 6.09 -0.28 -6.44
CA TYR A 55 6.76 -1.58 -6.46
C TYR A 55 6.13 -2.56 -7.46
N MET A 56 4.79 -2.67 -7.48
CA MET A 56 4.11 -3.59 -8.40
C MET A 56 4.36 -3.21 -9.86
N ASN A 57 4.35 -1.92 -10.20
CA ASN A 57 4.62 -1.48 -11.57
C ASN A 57 6.05 -1.78 -11.99
N GLU A 58 7.03 -1.60 -11.11
CA GLU A 58 8.41 -1.99 -11.40
C GLU A 58 8.51 -3.49 -11.67
N VAL A 59 7.87 -4.33 -10.84
CA VAL A 59 7.87 -5.80 -11.05
C VAL A 59 7.22 -6.17 -12.39
N ILE A 60 6.05 -5.61 -12.70
CA ILE A 60 5.34 -5.86 -13.96
C ILE A 60 6.22 -5.44 -15.14
N TYR A 61 6.80 -4.24 -15.10
CA TYR A 61 7.67 -3.72 -16.15
C TYR A 61 8.89 -4.61 -16.40
N GLN A 62 9.54 -5.11 -15.35
CA GLN A 62 10.66 -6.03 -15.49
C GLN A 62 10.24 -7.39 -16.09
N GLN A 63 9.05 -7.89 -15.74
CA GLN A 63 8.50 -9.12 -16.31
C GLN A 63 8.21 -8.97 -17.80
N GLU A 64 7.51 -7.89 -18.19
CA GLU A 64 7.20 -7.59 -19.60
C GLU A 64 8.47 -7.43 -20.46
N ARG A 65 9.54 -6.86 -19.89
CA ARG A 65 10.84 -6.75 -20.58
C ARG A 65 11.59 -8.06 -20.72
N ALA A 66 11.46 -8.97 -19.77
CA ALA A 66 12.11 -10.27 -19.82
C ALA A 66 11.42 -11.23 -20.81
N GLU A 67 10.17 -10.94 -21.17
CA GLU A 67 9.36 -11.70 -22.13
C GLU A 67 9.54 -11.26 -23.59
N GLN A 68 10.31 -10.18 -23.86
CA GLN A 68 10.66 -9.65 -25.18
C GLN A 68 12.04 -10.12 -25.65
#